data_AF-A0A2M7EKT6-F1
#
_entry.id   AF-A0A2M7EKT6-F1
#
_cell.length_a   1.000
_cell.length_b   1.000
_cell.length_c   1.000
_cell.angle_alpha   90.00
_cell.angle_beta   90.00
_cell.angle_gamma   90.00
#
_symmetry.space_group_name_H-M   'P 1'
#
loop_
_entity.id
_entity.type
_entity.pdbx_description
1 polymer ?
#
loop_
_entity_poly.entity_id
_entity_poly.type
_entity_poly.pdbx_seq_one_letter_code
_entity_poly.pdbx_strand_id
1 'polypeptide(L)'
;MLIFAITPNLGFFTFSSFFLISAFAIIAWIILRNPLRGKEDSRFPQWGIVCILFLSAYYYGGLYQEPVSKFIGQIFFFSFCIYVFVQIYKKREIASHICIIFFLLLSLLTIYGSPNPTVDTFVILKEAPQKLLSGHNPYDSVYSKVYKDIEPNYFSYLPLSIIYFLPFVYFLDDPRYGLIVAMLGTYFLLNRLQKKNSSQKYLYSSLFLFAPRSFYMLEHAYLDTLIFFLFVWGLYLYGKGKNRLFSFVISTFFLLKQNIIILLPLFFNKIIQERENIFLFLAPFLSIVFFFVWNPQSFIKNIITINQPNSLIMKTSPFQMTLTVPNILFQLFHPSMDIMQYIFIFCALVALFITVLVLLSKKVVLQRKIILILFFGYFFSYHAFFNSYYLVLLFLLFDFTLSKE
;
A
#
# COMPACT_ATOMS: atom_id res chain seq x y z
N MET A 1 -12.91 -10.25 5.43
CA MET A 1 -11.88 -9.59 4.60
C MET A 1 -11.53 -8.20 5.14
N LEU A 2 -12.49 -7.30 5.33
CA LEU A 2 -12.25 -5.97 5.94
C LEU A 2 -11.76 -5.99 7.40
N ILE A 3 -12.10 -7.03 8.17
CA ILE A 3 -11.67 -7.21 9.56
C ILE A 3 -10.13 -7.25 9.70
N PHE A 4 -9.38 -7.63 8.66
CA PHE A 4 -7.90 -7.59 8.64
C PHE A 4 -7.33 -6.18 8.67
N ALA A 5 -8.01 -5.21 8.07
CA ALA A 5 -7.58 -3.82 8.08
C ALA A 5 -7.80 -3.15 9.45
N ILE A 6 -8.56 -3.83 10.31
CA ILE A 6 -9.12 -3.32 11.55
C ILE A 6 -8.49 -4.04 12.74
N THR A 7 -7.63 -5.04 12.51
CA THR A 7 -6.89 -5.69 13.59
C THR A 7 -5.98 -4.67 14.28
N PRO A 8 -6.03 -4.57 15.61
CA PRO A 8 -5.29 -3.57 16.37
C PRO A 8 -3.77 -3.79 16.35
N ASN A 9 -3.29 -4.89 15.80
CA ASN A 9 -1.90 -5.33 15.91
C ASN A 9 -0.88 -4.50 15.11
N LEU A 10 -1.31 -3.54 14.28
CA LEU A 10 -0.42 -2.67 13.49
C LEU A 10 0.62 -3.41 12.64
N GLY A 11 0.36 -4.68 12.26
CA GLY A 11 1.33 -5.46 11.49
C GLY A 11 2.28 -6.29 12.34
N PHE A 12 2.10 -6.35 13.66
CA PHE A 12 2.89 -7.13 14.59
C PHE A 12 2.28 -8.50 14.88
N PHE A 13 3.13 -9.52 14.96
CA PHE A 13 2.75 -10.89 15.22
C PHE A 13 2.08 -11.02 16.60
N THR A 14 0.86 -11.53 16.58
CA THR A 14 0.15 -12.06 17.76
C THR A 14 -0.61 -13.30 17.33
N PHE A 15 -0.88 -14.24 18.25
CA PHE A 15 -1.66 -15.44 17.95
C PHE A 15 -3.02 -15.09 17.30
N SER A 16 -3.72 -14.07 17.82
CA SER A 16 -4.99 -13.62 17.23
C SER A 16 -4.83 -13.17 15.79
N SER A 17 -3.77 -12.42 15.49
CA SER A 17 -3.49 -11.92 14.14
C SER A 17 -3.13 -13.04 13.18
N PHE A 18 -2.43 -14.07 13.66
CA PHE A 18 -2.15 -15.27 12.90
C PHE A 18 -3.42 -16.05 12.53
N PHE A 19 -4.26 -16.38 13.52
CA PHE A 19 -5.50 -17.12 13.26
C PHE A 19 -6.39 -16.39 12.27
N LEU A 20 -6.46 -15.07 12.41
CA LEU A 20 -7.13 -14.23 11.46
C LEU A 20 -6.48 -14.43 10.06
N ILE A 21 -5.20 -14.14 9.87
CA ILE A 21 -4.61 -14.10 8.51
C ILE A 21 -4.69 -15.48 7.84
N SER A 22 -4.52 -16.55 8.61
CA SER A 22 -4.69 -17.93 8.14
C SER A 22 -6.13 -18.23 7.73
N ALA A 23 -7.12 -17.81 8.53
CA ALA A 23 -8.54 -17.94 8.15
C ALA A 23 -8.83 -17.15 6.86
N PHE A 24 -8.23 -15.97 6.69
CA PHE A 24 -8.35 -15.23 5.44
C PHE A 24 -7.70 -15.94 4.27
N ALA A 25 -6.50 -16.51 4.43
CA ALA A 25 -5.83 -17.24 3.36
C ALA A 25 -6.74 -18.38 2.85
N ILE A 26 -7.38 -19.11 3.76
CA ILE A 26 -8.34 -20.18 3.46
C ILE A 26 -9.58 -19.61 2.76
N ILE A 27 -10.20 -18.56 3.32
CA ILE A 27 -11.42 -17.95 2.77
C ILE A 27 -11.16 -17.34 1.39
N ALA A 28 -10.07 -16.61 1.22
CA ALA A 28 -9.66 -16.01 -0.05
C ALA A 28 -9.43 -17.09 -1.11
N TRP A 29 -8.75 -18.19 -0.74
CA TRP A 29 -8.57 -19.33 -1.64
C TRP A 29 -9.90 -19.95 -2.08
N ILE A 30 -10.82 -20.18 -1.14
CA ILE A 30 -12.12 -20.80 -1.41
C ILE A 30 -13.02 -19.88 -2.26
N ILE A 31 -13.24 -18.64 -1.82
CA ILE A 31 -14.15 -17.69 -2.46
C ILE A 31 -13.66 -17.28 -3.85
N LEU A 32 -12.35 -17.14 -4.03
CA LEU A 32 -11.81 -16.65 -5.30
C LEU A 32 -11.64 -17.77 -6.33
N ARG A 33 -11.59 -19.04 -5.91
CA ARG A 33 -11.67 -20.21 -6.80
C ARG A 33 -13.11 -20.51 -7.26
N ASN A 34 -14.07 -20.31 -6.36
CA ASN A 34 -15.50 -20.53 -6.60
C ASN A 34 -16.26 -19.23 -6.33
N PRO A 35 -16.34 -18.31 -7.32
CA PRO A 35 -17.07 -17.07 -7.12
C PRO A 35 -18.50 -17.42 -6.73
N LEU A 36 -18.90 -17.03 -5.52
CA LEU A 36 -20.27 -17.18 -5.05
C LEU A 36 -21.17 -16.42 -6.03
N ARG A 37 -21.88 -17.17 -6.88
CA ARG A 37 -22.98 -16.64 -7.71
C ARG A 37 -24.20 -16.44 -6.80
N GLY A 38 -24.09 -15.53 -5.85
CA GLY A 38 -25.21 -15.08 -5.04
C GLY A 38 -25.96 -13.96 -5.75
N LYS A 39 -27.30 -13.99 -5.73
CA LYS A 39 -28.11 -12.79 -6.02
C LYS A 39 -27.78 -11.74 -4.96
N GLU A 40 -27.21 -10.61 -5.39
CA GLU A 40 -26.80 -9.55 -4.48
C GLU A 40 -28.02 -8.92 -3.78
N ASP A 41 -28.06 -9.02 -2.46
CA ASP A 41 -29.03 -8.26 -1.67
C ASP A 41 -28.55 -6.80 -1.58
N SER A 42 -29.30 -5.90 -2.23
CA SER A 42 -28.97 -4.48 -2.42
C SER A 42 -28.74 -3.67 -1.13
N ARG A 43 -29.12 -4.19 0.04
CA ARG A 43 -29.05 -3.50 1.34
C ARG A 43 -27.81 -3.82 2.19
N PHE A 44 -27.23 -5.02 2.06
CA PHE A 44 -25.98 -5.41 2.74
C PHE A 44 -24.78 -4.46 2.47
N PRO A 45 -24.63 -3.86 1.27
CA PRO A 45 -23.56 -2.91 0.97
C PRO A 45 -23.44 -1.72 1.90
N GLN A 46 -24.56 -1.10 2.29
CA GLN A 46 -24.56 0.22 2.91
C GLN A 46 -24.19 0.14 4.38
N TRP A 47 -24.73 -0.85 5.11
CA TRP A 47 -24.36 -1.10 6.50
C TRP A 47 -22.90 -1.50 6.64
N GLY A 48 -22.37 -2.31 5.70
CA GLY A 48 -20.94 -2.63 5.67
C GLY A 48 -20.06 -1.37 5.58
N ILE A 49 -20.41 -0.43 4.71
CA ILE A 49 -19.70 0.85 4.55
C ILE A 49 -19.72 1.68 5.83
N VAL A 50 -20.89 1.81 6.44
CA VAL A 50 -21.05 2.54 7.70
C VAL A 50 -20.19 1.90 8.79
N CYS A 51 -20.26 0.58 8.96
CA CYS A 51 -19.44 -0.14 9.93
C CYS A 51 -17.94 0.09 9.69
N ILE A 52 -17.48 0.06 8.43
CA ILE A 52 -16.08 0.33 8.10
C ILE A 52 -15.69 1.75 8.50
N LEU A 53 -16.51 2.76 8.19
CA LEU A 53 -16.22 4.15 8.53
C LEU A 53 -16.16 4.38 10.05
N PHE A 54 -17.10 3.80 10.82
CA PHE A 54 -17.05 3.88 12.28
C PHE A 54 -15.80 3.19 12.85
N LEU A 55 -15.40 2.06 12.28
CA LEU A 55 -14.15 1.39 12.66
C LEU A 55 -12.94 2.24 12.27
N SER A 56 -12.95 2.89 11.11
CA SER A 56 -11.89 3.83 10.71
C SER A 56 -11.77 5.02 11.67
N ALA A 57 -12.89 5.56 12.15
CA ALA A 57 -12.90 6.63 13.15
C ALA A 57 -12.35 6.15 14.50
N TYR A 58 -12.75 4.96 14.95
CA TYR A 58 -12.22 4.34 16.16
C TYR A 58 -10.69 4.16 16.08
N TYR A 59 -10.20 3.67 14.94
CA TYR A 59 -8.78 3.46 14.67
C TYR A 59 -8.07 4.68 14.06
N TYR A 60 -8.64 5.89 14.19
CA TYR A 60 -8.00 7.11 13.74
C TYR A 60 -6.65 7.34 14.43
N GLY A 61 -5.78 8.00 13.68
CA GLY A 61 -4.48 8.41 14.12
C GLY A 61 -3.45 7.30 14.06
N GLY A 62 -2.27 7.64 14.54
CA GLY A 62 -1.10 6.81 14.43
C GLY A 62 -0.49 6.39 15.76
N LEU A 63 0.72 5.85 15.69
CA LEU A 63 1.47 5.35 16.84
C LEU A 63 2.22 6.46 17.57
N TYR A 64 2.68 7.48 16.82
CA TYR A 64 3.53 8.57 17.32
C TYR A 64 2.78 9.90 17.45
N GLN A 65 1.49 9.90 17.14
CA GLN A 65 0.65 11.06 17.23
C GLN A 65 0.37 11.42 18.70
N GLU A 66 0.55 12.70 19.02
CA GLU A 66 0.23 13.28 20.32
C GLU A 66 -1.20 12.89 20.76
N PRO A 67 -1.38 12.39 22.00
CA PRO A 67 -2.66 11.85 22.45
C PRO A 67 -3.83 12.82 22.29
N VAL A 68 -3.60 14.11 22.54
CA VAL A 68 -4.62 15.17 22.41
C VAL A 68 -5.03 15.35 20.95
N SER A 69 -4.06 15.45 20.03
CA SER A 69 -4.33 15.56 18.59
C SER A 69 -5.09 14.35 18.07
N LYS A 70 -4.68 13.14 18.50
CA LYS A 70 -5.36 11.89 18.17
C LYS A 70 -6.82 11.87 18.66
N PHE A 71 -7.06 12.27 19.91
CA PHE A 71 -8.41 12.32 20.49
C PHE A 71 -9.31 13.33 19.78
N ILE A 72 -8.80 14.54 19.50
CA ILE A 72 -9.51 15.57 18.74
C ILE A 72 -9.89 15.05 17.34
N GLY A 73 -8.95 14.41 16.65
CA GLY A 73 -9.21 13.85 15.33
C GLY A 73 -10.20 12.68 15.35
N GLN A 74 -10.19 11.84 16.39
CA GLN A 74 -11.22 10.81 16.59
C GLN A 74 -12.61 11.45 16.69
N ILE A 75 -12.79 12.48 17.51
CA ILE A 75 -14.07 13.20 17.66
C ILE A 75 -14.54 13.79 16.33
N PHE A 76 -13.65 14.49 15.61
CA PHE A 76 -13.96 15.04 14.30
C PHE A 76 -14.36 13.97 13.30
N PHE A 77 -13.66 12.84 13.29
CA PHE A 77 -13.96 11.75 12.37
C PHE A 77 -15.28 11.06 12.72
N PHE A 78 -15.59 10.82 14.00
CA PHE A 78 -16.92 10.30 14.39
C PHE A 78 -18.06 11.24 13.96
N SER A 79 -17.86 12.55 14.10
CA SER A 79 -18.83 13.55 13.65
C SER A 79 -19.03 13.51 12.13
N PHE A 80 -17.94 13.30 11.38
CA PHE A 80 -18.00 13.05 9.94
C PHE A 80 -18.73 11.75 9.59
N CYS A 81 -18.51 10.65 10.32
CA CYS A 81 -19.23 9.40 10.10
C CYS A 81 -20.74 9.56 10.28
N ILE A 82 -21.18 10.32 11.29
CA ILE A 82 -22.59 10.67 11.49
C ILE A 82 -23.11 11.49 10.30
N TYR A 83 -22.35 12.48 9.84
CA TYR A 83 -22.72 13.26 8.67
C TYR A 83 -22.88 12.39 7.42
N VAL A 84 -21.90 11.53 7.12
CA VAL A 84 -21.96 10.60 5.97
C VAL A 84 -23.16 9.67 6.09
N PHE A 85 -23.43 9.13 7.28
CA PHE A 85 -24.62 8.32 7.52
C PHE A 85 -25.89 9.04 7.10
N VAL A 86 -26.09 10.31 7.51
CA VAL A 86 -27.25 11.11 7.12
C VAL A 86 -27.28 11.38 5.60
N GLN A 87 -26.13 11.59 4.96
CA GLN A 87 -26.07 11.87 3.52
C GLN A 87 -26.32 10.64 2.64
N ILE A 88 -25.95 9.44 3.08
CA ILE A 88 -26.27 8.18 2.37
C ILE A 88 -27.78 8.09 2.11
N TYR A 89 -28.60 8.53 3.06
CA TYR A 89 -30.06 8.56 2.90
C TYR A 89 -30.57 9.69 1.99
N LYS A 90 -29.81 10.79 1.84
CA LYS A 90 -30.23 11.99 1.10
C LYS A 90 -29.71 12.08 -0.34
N LYS A 91 -28.81 11.18 -0.78
CA LYS A 91 -28.26 11.08 -2.16
C LYS A 91 -27.69 12.40 -2.73
N ARG A 92 -26.96 13.20 -1.92
CA ARG A 92 -26.48 14.53 -2.34
C ARG A 92 -25.01 14.53 -2.77
N GLU A 93 -24.72 15.21 -3.88
CA GLU A 93 -23.35 15.44 -4.37
C GLU A 93 -22.51 16.33 -3.42
N ILE A 94 -23.15 17.20 -2.63
CA ILE A 94 -22.50 18.09 -1.65
C ILE A 94 -21.64 17.30 -0.65
N ALA A 95 -22.00 16.04 -0.37
CA ALA A 95 -21.24 15.17 0.50
C ALA A 95 -19.77 14.99 0.05
N SER A 96 -19.49 15.03 -1.27
CA SER A 96 -18.14 14.83 -1.83
C SER A 96 -17.13 15.89 -1.39
N HIS A 97 -17.51 17.17 -1.46
CA HIS A 97 -16.65 18.29 -1.09
C HIS A 97 -16.36 18.26 0.41
N ILE A 98 -17.36 17.91 1.21
CA ILE A 98 -17.21 17.77 2.67
C ILE A 98 -16.28 16.61 3.01
N CYS A 99 -16.36 15.47 2.31
CA CYS A 99 -15.39 14.38 2.48
C CYS A 99 -13.95 14.84 2.25
N ILE A 100 -13.70 15.62 1.21
CA ILE A 100 -12.34 16.13 0.90
C ILE A 100 -11.86 17.08 2.01
N ILE A 101 -12.72 18.01 2.44
CA ILE A 101 -12.38 18.96 3.51
C ILE A 101 -12.04 18.22 4.80
N PHE A 102 -12.88 17.27 5.22
CA PHE A 102 -12.62 16.46 6.42
C PHE A 102 -11.35 15.62 6.30
N PHE A 103 -11.12 15.01 5.13
CA PHE A 103 -9.90 14.25 4.89
C PHE A 103 -8.66 15.14 5.03
N LEU A 104 -8.68 16.33 4.44
CA LEU A 104 -7.58 17.30 4.53
C LEU A 104 -7.36 17.75 5.98
N LEU A 105 -8.42 18.10 6.71
CA LEU A 105 -8.32 18.51 8.12
C LEU A 105 -7.72 17.41 8.99
N LEU A 106 -8.21 16.18 8.85
CA LEU A 106 -7.69 15.03 9.61
C LEU A 106 -6.25 14.68 9.21
N SER A 107 -5.90 14.82 7.93
CA SER A 107 -4.53 14.59 7.43
C SER A 107 -3.55 15.61 7.99
N LEU A 108 -3.93 16.89 7.97
CA LEU A 108 -3.14 17.97 8.57
C LEU A 108 -2.99 17.74 10.07
N LEU A 109 -4.07 17.38 10.77
CA LEU A 109 -4.03 17.08 12.20
C LEU A 109 -3.10 15.89 12.52
N THR A 110 -3.05 14.88 11.66
CA THR A 110 -2.09 13.77 11.77
C THR A 110 -0.65 14.25 11.60
N ILE A 111 -0.36 15.09 10.60
CA ILE A 111 0.98 15.64 10.37
C ILE A 111 1.41 16.53 11.55
N TYR A 112 0.54 17.46 11.98
CA TYR A 112 0.82 18.35 13.12
C TYR A 112 0.92 17.61 14.45
N GLY A 113 0.10 16.58 14.65
CA GLY A 113 0.14 15.75 15.85
C GLY A 113 1.31 14.78 15.89
N SER A 114 2.01 14.56 14.77
CA SER A 114 3.13 13.62 14.69
C SER A 114 4.22 14.24 13.80
N PRO A 115 4.89 15.32 14.22
CA PRO A 115 5.82 16.04 13.36
C PRO A 115 7.07 15.21 13.03
N ASN A 116 7.53 14.38 13.97
CA ASN A 116 8.74 13.54 13.84
C ASN A 116 8.46 12.09 14.26
N PRO A 117 7.65 11.33 13.49
CA PRO A 117 7.35 9.94 13.82
C PRO A 117 8.64 9.10 13.80
N THR A 118 8.86 8.27 14.81
CA THR A 118 10.07 7.44 14.91
C THR A 118 9.95 6.18 14.06
N VAL A 119 9.90 6.38 12.74
CA VAL A 119 9.74 5.36 11.70
C VAL A 119 10.79 5.57 10.63
N ASP A 120 11.54 4.53 10.31
CA ASP A 120 12.60 4.58 9.28
C ASP A 120 12.07 5.03 7.92
N THR A 121 10.90 4.55 7.51
CA THR A 121 10.27 4.92 6.23
C THR A 121 10.03 6.42 6.10
N PHE A 122 9.53 7.08 7.15
CA PHE A 122 9.36 8.53 7.14
C PHE A 122 10.70 9.25 7.00
N VAL A 123 11.67 8.86 7.83
CA VAL A 123 13.01 9.48 7.84
C VAL A 123 13.69 9.34 6.48
N ILE A 124 13.76 8.14 5.91
CA ILE A 124 14.47 7.93 4.63
C ILE A 124 13.75 8.59 3.46
N LEU A 125 12.42 8.65 3.44
CA LEU A 125 11.67 9.32 2.36
C LEU A 125 11.71 10.85 2.48
N LYS A 126 11.95 11.39 3.68
CA LYS A 126 12.23 12.82 3.89
C LYS A 126 13.66 13.17 3.50
N GLU A 127 14.64 12.41 3.99
CA GLU A 127 16.05 12.76 3.83
C GLU A 127 16.63 12.37 2.48
N ALA A 128 16.19 11.28 1.83
CA ALA A 128 16.76 10.86 0.55
C ALA A 128 16.63 11.94 -0.55
N PRO A 129 15.49 12.63 -0.69
CA PRO A 129 15.42 13.79 -1.57
C PRO A 129 16.35 14.95 -1.17
N GLN A 130 16.53 15.22 0.13
CA GLN A 130 17.47 16.24 0.62
C GLN A 130 18.94 15.87 0.30
N LYS A 131 19.29 14.58 0.42
CA LYS A 131 20.61 14.06 0.00
C LYS A 131 20.82 14.25 -1.49
N LEU A 132 19.82 13.93 -2.31
CA LEU A 132 19.87 14.16 -3.76
C LEU A 132 20.07 15.66 -4.08
N LEU A 133 19.32 16.56 -3.43
CA LEU A 133 19.42 18.01 -3.62
C LEU A 133 20.79 18.58 -3.20
N SER A 134 21.45 17.96 -2.23
CA SER A 134 22.81 18.33 -1.80
C SER A 134 23.91 17.68 -2.61
N GLY A 135 23.59 16.99 -3.72
CA GLY A 135 24.57 16.37 -4.61
C GLY A 135 25.11 15.03 -4.11
N HIS A 136 24.48 14.42 -3.09
CA HIS A 136 24.86 13.12 -2.57
C HIS A 136 23.98 12.01 -3.17
N ASN A 137 24.58 10.84 -3.41
CA ASN A 137 23.82 9.67 -3.82
C ASN A 137 23.00 9.15 -2.62
N PRO A 138 21.66 9.12 -2.68
CA PRO A 138 20.84 8.64 -1.57
C PRO A 138 21.08 7.15 -1.23
N TYR A 139 21.50 6.34 -2.19
CA TYR A 139 21.85 4.94 -1.94
C TYR A 139 23.17 4.77 -1.18
N ASP A 140 23.98 5.82 -1.07
CA ASP A 140 25.28 5.82 -0.39
C ASP A 140 25.31 6.73 0.84
N SER A 141 24.13 7.18 1.28
CA SER A 141 23.98 8.14 2.37
C SER A 141 23.74 7.47 3.72
N VAL A 142 24.10 8.18 4.78
CA VAL A 142 23.67 7.88 6.15
C VAL A 142 22.48 8.78 6.51
N TYR A 143 21.44 8.16 7.04
CA TYR A 143 20.18 8.80 7.43
C TYR A 143 20.10 9.03 8.94
N SER A 144 19.10 9.76 9.42
CA SER A 144 18.88 9.88 10.87
C SER A 144 18.56 8.52 11.50
N LYS A 145 19.14 8.27 12.67
CA LYS A 145 19.04 6.98 13.38
C LYS A 145 17.71 6.84 14.10
N VAL A 146 16.94 5.80 13.74
CA VAL A 146 15.65 5.46 14.38
C VAL A 146 15.80 4.35 15.41
N TYR A 147 16.71 3.40 15.17
CA TYR A 147 16.91 2.22 16.03
C TYR A 147 18.29 2.25 16.67
N LYS A 148 18.36 2.00 17.99
CA LYS A 148 19.58 2.19 18.82
C LYS A 148 20.81 1.44 18.30
N ASP A 149 20.62 0.26 17.72
CA ASP A 149 21.72 -0.66 17.35
C ASP A 149 21.80 -0.92 15.84
N ILE A 150 21.14 -0.10 15.03
CA ILE A 150 21.20 -0.19 13.56
C ILE A 150 21.82 1.08 13.01
N GLU A 151 22.85 0.91 12.20
CA GLU A 151 23.36 1.99 11.40
C GLU A 151 22.40 2.29 10.24
N PRO A 152 21.87 3.52 10.14
CA PRO A 152 20.88 3.91 9.13
C PRO A 152 21.56 4.23 7.79
N ASN A 153 22.44 3.35 7.32
CA ASN A 153 23.20 3.51 6.07
C ASN A 153 22.51 2.82 4.89
N TYR A 154 21.19 2.98 4.80
CA TYR A 154 20.38 2.25 3.84
C TYR A 154 19.18 2.97 3.24
N PHE A 155 18.91 2.65 1.97
CA PHE A 155 17.72 3.07 1.25
C PHE A 155 17.13 1.92 0.42
N SER A 156 16.09 1.27 0.94
CA SER A 156 15.57 0.00 0.39
C SER A 156 14.48 0.14 -0.68
N TYR A 157 14.18 1.37 -1.09
CA TYR A 157 13.16 1.67 -2.12
C TYR A 157 13.77 1.93 -3.49
N LEU A 158 12.94 1.80 -4.52
CA LEU A 158 13.35 2.09 -5.90
C LEU A 158 13.31 3.60 -6.19
N PRO A 159 14.05 4.10 -7.20
CA PRO A 159 14.34 5.52 -7.38
C PRO A 159 13.13 6.46 -7.51
N LEU A 160 11.99 5.95 -7.99
CA LEU A 160 10.82 6.82 -8.16
C LEU A 160 10.31 7.34 -6.82
N SER A 161 10.51 6.61 -5.72
CA SER A 161 10.16 7.11 -4.38
C SER A 161 10.87 8.44 -4.09
N ILE A 162 12.17 8.54 -4.38
CA ILE A 162 12.96 9.78 -4.20
C ILE A 162 12.41 10.89 -5.11
N ILE A 163 12.25 10.59 -6.40
CA ILE A 163 11.84 11.56 -7.43
C ILE A 163 10.44 12.11 -7.13
N TYR A 164 9.51 11.26 -6.69
CA TYR A 164 8.15 11.65 -6.38
C TYR A 164 8.07 12.56 -5.15
N PHE A 165 8.81 12.26 -4.08
CA PHE A 165 8.78 13.08 -2.87
C PHE A 165 9.62 14.34 -2.95
N LEU A 166 10.57 14.42 -3.90
CA LEU A 166 11.43 15.57 -4.11
C LEU A 166 10.71 16.94 -4.05
N PRO A 167 9.64 17.21 -4.83
CA PRO A 167 8.96 18.50 -4.75
C PRO A 167 8.33 18.76 -3.37
N PHE A 168 7.75 17.74 -2.73
CA PHE A 168 7.08 17.91 -1.43
C PHE A 168 8.07 18.15 -0.30
N VAL A 169 9.19 17.44 -0.30
CA VAL A 169 10.28 17.67 0.64
C VAL A 169 10.94 19.01 0.39
N TYR A 170 11.15 19.41 -0.87
CA TYR A 170 11.77 20.69 -1.20
C TYR A 170 10.92 21.89 -0.73
N PHE A 171 9.59 21.86 -0.94
CA PHE A 171 8.72 23.00 -0.61
C PHE A 171 8.11 22.95 0.79
N LEU A 172 7.89 21.76 1.35
CA LEU A 172 7.12 21.56 2.59
C LEU A 172 7.91 20.81 3.66
N ASP A 173 9.13 20.36 3.36
CA ASP A 173 10.00 19.57 4.25
C ASP A 173 9.34 18.30 4.82
N ASP A 174 8.35 17.74 4.11
CA ASP A 174 7.61 16.57 4.56
C ASP A 174 7.05 15.73 3.39
N PRO A 175 7.40 14.43 3.30
CA PRO A 175 6.95 13.56 2.21
C PRO A 175 5.44 13.24 2.28
N ARG A 176 4.79 13.38 3.44
CA ARG A 176 3.39 12.98 3.66
C ARG A 176 2.42 13.82 2.84
N TYR A 177 2.78 15.05 2.49
CA TYR A 177 1.99 15.85 1.55
C TYR A 177 1.88 15.21 0.16
N GLY A 178 2.93 14.52 -0.30
CA GLY A 178 2.86 13.74 -1.54
C GLY A 178 1.84 12.60 -1.43
N LEU A 179 1.77 11.93 -0.27
CA LEU A 179 0.77 10.88 -0.04
C LEU A 179 -0.66 11.43 0.01
N ILE A 180 -0.88 12.62 0.57
CA ILE A 180 -2.18 13.31 0.53
C ILE A 180 -2.61 13.52 -0.93
N VAL A 181 -1.69 13.99 -1.79
CA VAL A 181 -1.95 14.15 -3.24
C VAL A 181 -2.30 12.82 -3.88
N ALA A 182 -1.57 11.74 -3.60
CA ALA A 182 -1.87 10.41 -4.13
C ALA A 182 -3.25 9.89 -3.68
N MET A 183 -3.62 10.08 -2.42
CA MET A 183 -4.91 9.67 -1.88
C MET A 183 -6.07 10.46 -2.50
N LEU A 184 -5.95 11.78 -2.63
CA LEU A 184 -6.93 12.61 -3.33
C LEU A 184 -7.01 12.26 -4.82
N GLY A 185 -5.87 12.05 -5.48
CA GLY A 185 -5.80 11.61 -6.86
C GLY A 185 -6.56 10.29 -7.07
N THR A 186 -6.38 9.33 -6.16
CA THR A 186 -7.12 8.07 -6.14
C THR A 186 -8.62 8.32 -6.05
N TYR A 187 -9.05 9.15 -5.09
CA TYR A 187 -10.46 9.52 -4.92
C TYR A 187 -11.06 10.09 -6.22
N PHE A 188 -10.38 11.04 -6.87
CA PHE A 188 -10.87 11.65 -8.10
C PHE A 188 -10.91 10.66 -9.27
N LEU A 189 -9.90 9.80 -9.42
CA LEU A 189 -9.85 8.82 -10.50
C LEU A 189 -10.90 7.73 -10.34
N LEU A 190 -11.12 7.22 -9.12
CA LEU A 190 -12.18 6.26 -8.83
C LEU A 190 -13.56 6.84 -9.17
N ASN A 191 -13.79 8.10 -8.79
CA ASN A 191 -14.98 8.82 -9.22
C ASN A 191 -15.11 8.82 -10.75
N ARG A 192 -14.03 9.03 -11.50
CA ARG A 192 -14.09 9.07 -12.97
C ARG A 192 -14.26 7.70 -13.63
N LEU A 193 -13.87 6.62 -12.95
CA LEU A 193 -14.01 5.24 -13.43
C LEU A 193 -15.45 4.72 -13.28
N GLN A 194 -16.20 5.26 -12.33
CA GLN A 194 -17.57 4.87 -12.04
C GLN A 194 -18.59 5.50 -13.00
N LYS A 195 -19.73 4.81 -13.24
CA LYS A 195 -20.81 5.29 -14.11
C LYS A 195 -21.34 6.67 -13.69
N LYS A 196 -21.60 7.56 -14.66
CA LYS A 196 -22.02 8.96 -14.42
C LYS A 196 -23.24 9.10 -13.51
N ASN A 197 -24.19 8.15 -13.55
CA ASN A 197 -25.44 8.20 -12.79
C ASN A 197 -25.41 7.37 -11.49
N SER A 198 -24.23 6.88 -11.07
CA SER A 198 -24.11 6.12 -9.83
C SER A 198 -24.29 7.05 -8.63
N SER A 199 -25.48 7.02 -8.01
CA SER A 199 -25.82 7.84 -6.83
C SER A 199 -24.91 7.63 -5.61
N GLN A 200 -24.10 6.56 -5.63
CA GLN A 200 -23.20 6.19 -4.53
C GLN A 200 -21.73 6.41 -4.86
N LYS A 201 -21.42 7.01 -6.02
CA LYS A 201 -20.06 7.09 -6.51
C LYS A 201 -19.09 7.76 -5.55
N TYR A 202 -19.50 8.92 -5.04
CA TYR A 202 -18.71 9.69 -4.09
C TYR A 202 -18.54 8.98 -2.74
N LEU A 203 -19.54 8.19 -2.30
CA LEU A 203 -19.45 7.41 -1.07
C LEU A 203 -18.37 6.33 -1.22
N TYR A 204 -18.42 5.58 -2.32
CA TYR A 204 -17.46 4.53 -2.62
C TYR A 204 -16.04 5.06 -2.76
N SER A 205 -15.83 6.19 -3.43
CA SER A 205 -14.51 6.81 -3.49
C SER A 205 -14.04 7.33 -2.13
N SER A 206 -14.95 7.84 -1.30
CA SER A 206 -14.61 8.33 0.05
C SER A 206 -14.13 7.21 0.97
N LEU A 207 -14.61 5.98 0.80
CA LEU A 207 -14.12 4.82 1.56
C LEU A 207 -12.61 4.60 1.43
N PHE A 208 -11.98 5.04 0.34
CA PHE A 208 -10.53 4.91 0.15
C PHE A 208 -9.75 5.97 0.92
N LEU A 209 -10.29 7.19 1.02
CA LEU A 209 -9.69 8.25 1.85
C LEU A 209 -9.77 7.91 3.34
N PHE A 210 -10.85 7.21 3.70
CA PHE A 210 -11.21 6.87 5.07
C PHE A 210 -11.13 5.36 5.31
N ALA A 211 -10.32 4.63 4.54
CA ALA A 211 -10.11 3.21 4.78
C ALA A 211 -9.51 3.03 6.19
N PRO A 212 -9.84 1.95 6.91
CA PRO A 212 -9.31 1.75 8.25
C PRO A 212 -7.79 1.88 8.27
N ARG A 213 -7.26 2.71 9.18
CA ARG A 213 -5.83 3.04 9.29
C ARG A 213 -5.22 3.89 8.17
N SER A 214 -6.02 4.54 7.32
CA SER A 214 -5.49 5.49 6.31
C SER A 214 -4.55 6.54 6.91
N PHE A 215 -4.88 7.08 8.08
CA PHE A 215 -4.08 8.09 8.76
C PHE A 215 -2.83 7.52 9.44
N TYR A 216 -2.85 6.24 9.84
CA TYR A 216 -1.65 5.53 10.28
C TYR A 216 -0.66 5.36 9.10
N MET A 217 -1.18 5.00 7.92
CA MET A 217 -0.38 4.92 6.69
C MET A 217 0.24 6.26 6.31
N LEU A 218 -0.53 7.35 6.48
CA LEU A 218 -0.05 8.71 6.27
C LEU A 218 1.04 9.09 7.28
N GLU A 219 0.83 8.85 8.57
CA GLU A 219 1.81 9.16 9.62
C GLU A 219 3.16 8.52 9.34
N HIS A 220 3.18 7.23 8.96
CA HIS A 220 4.39 6.45 8.70
C HIS A 220 5.01 6.70 7.32
N ALA A 221 4.41 7.57 6.52
CA ALA A 221 4.78 7.83 5.12
C ALA A 221 4.87 6.56 4.25
N TYR A 222 3.99 5.57 4.47
CA TYR A 222 4.03 4.34 3.71
C TYR A 222 3.59 4.54 2.24
N LEU A 223 4.41 4.05 1.31
CA LEU A 223 4.22 4.23 -0.15
C LEU A 223 2.99 3.54 -0.73
N ASP A 224 2.32 2.67 0.02
CA ASP A 224 1.28 1.78 -0.50
C ASP A 224 0.06 2.55 -1.05
N THR A 225 -0.25 3.73 -0.50
CA THR A 225 -1.28 4.63 -1.06
C THR A 225 -0.86 5.23 -2.40
N LEU A 226 0.42 5.55 -2.58
CA LEU A 226 0.99 6.02 -3.85
C LEU A 226 1.03 4.91 -4.90
N ILE A 227 1.41 3.68 -4.50
CA ILE A 227 1.37 2.50 -5.38
C ILE A 227 -0.05 2.29 -5.90
N PHE A 228 -1.05 2.34 -5.01
CA PHE A 228 -2.44 2.18 -5.39
C PHE A 228 -2.94 3.32 -6.31
N PHE A 229 -2.54 4.56 -6.04
CA PHE A 229 -2.83 5.70 -6.91
C PHE A 229 -2.33 5.49 -8.35
N LEU A 230 -1.06 5.11 -8.53
CA LEU A 230 -0.48 4.88 -9.86
C LEU A 230 -1.19 3.74 -10.59
N PHE A 231 -1.59 2.68 -9.88
CA PHE A 231 -2.39 1.61 -10.46
C PHE A 231 -3.74 2.12 -10.98
N VAL A 232 -4.50 2.85 -10.16
CA VAL A 232 -5.81 3.40 -10.55
C VAL A 232 -5.67 4.40 -11.70
N TRP A 233 -4.60 5.22 -11.70
CA TRP A 233 -4.32 6.15 -12.79
C TRP A 233 -4.00 5.43 -14.10
N GLY A 234 -3.18 4.38 -14.04
CA GLY A 234 -2.93 3.50 -15.18
C GLY A 234 -4.24 2.94 -15.73
N LEU A 235 -5.07 2.31 -14.89
CA LEU A 235 -6.37 1.78 -15.33
C LEU A 235 -7.27 2.83 -15.97
N TYR A 236 -7.31 4.04 -15.41
CA TYR A 236 -8.06 5.15 -15.98
C TYR A 236 -7.57 5.51 -17.39
N LEU A 237 -6.26 5.62 -17.59
CA LEU A 237 -5.68 5.92 -18.90
C LEU A 237 -5.94 4.81 -19.90
N TYR A 238 -5.81 3.55 -19.48
CA TYR A 238 -6.13 2.38 -20.29
C TYR A 238 -7.60 2.38 -20.73
N GLY A 239 -8.54 2.64 -19.81
CA GLY A 239 -9.97 2.75 -20.11
C GLY A 239 -10.31 3.93 -21.03
N LYS A 240 -9.43 4.93 -21.13
CA LYS A 240 -9.51 6.04 -22.10
C LYS A 240 -8.82 5.76 -23.43
N GLY A 241 -8.29 4.55 -23.65
CA GLY A 241 -7.54 4.18 -24.84
C GLY A 241 -6.16 4.85 -24.95
N LYS A 242 -5.65 5.46 -23.87
CA LYS A 242 -4.35 6.14 -23.85
C LYS A 242 -3.22 5.16 -23.51
N ASN A 243 -3.04 4.13 -24.33
CA ASN A 243 -2.13 2.99 -24.09
C ASN A 243 -0.67 3.43 -23.82
N ARG A 244 -0.17 4.41 -24.58
CA ARG A 244 1.17 5.01 -24.39
C ARG A 244 1.39 5.55 -22.97
N LEU A 245 0.45 6.37 -22.49
CA LEU A 245 0.52 6.94 -21.14
C LEU A 245 0.26 5.88 -20.07
N PHE A 246 -0.60 4.91 -20.33
CA PHE A 246 -0.79 3.76 -19.46
C PHE A 246 0.53 3.01 -19.23
N SER A 247 1.28 2.69 -20.29
CA SER A 247 2.57 2.00 -20.18
C SER A 247 3.58 2.78 -19.33
N PHE A 248 3.64 4.11 -19.51
CA PHE A 248 4.49 4.98 -18.70
C PHE A 248 4.05 4.99 -17.22
N VAL A 249 2.75 5.14 -16.94
CA VAL A 249 2.26 5.17 -15.54
C VAL A 249 2.43 3.81 -14.86
N ILE A 250 2.19 2.70 -15.57
CA ILE A 250 2.37 1.36 -15.01
C ILE A 250 3.86 1.02 -14.79
N SER A 251 4.79 1.51 -15.60
CA SER A 251 6.21 1.35 -15.25
C SER A 251 6.60 2.14 -14.02
N THR A 252 6.07 3.35 -13.84
CA THR A 252 6.27 4.10 -12.58
C THR A 252 5.74 3.35 -11.36
N PHE A 253 4.60 2.66 -11.49
CA PHE A 253 4.07 1.77 -10.44
C PHE A 253 5.07 0.68 -10.01
N PHE A 254 5.80 0.08 -10.95
CA PHE A 254 6.84 -0.93 -10.65
C PHE A 254 8.14 -0.34 -10.08
N LEU A 255 8.33 0.98 -10.16
CA LEU A 255 9.54 1.68 -9.70
C LEU A 255 9.43 2.25 -8.28
N LEU A 256 8.39 1.91 -7.53
CA LEU A 256 8.26 2.30 -6.12
C LEU A 256 8.82 1.24 -5.17
N LYS A 257 8.46 -0.04 -5.39
CA LYS A 257 8.92 -1.17 -4.58
C LYS A 257 9.16 -2.41 -5.44
N GLN A 258 10.25 -3.10 -5.15
CA GLN A 258 10.71 -4.33 -5.80
C GLN A 258 9.69 -5.47 -5.71
N ASN A 259 8.95 -5.59 -4.60
CA ASN A 259 7.99 -6.68 -4.39
C ASN A 259 6.77 -6.60 -5.31
N ILE A 260 6.49 -5.45 -5.91
CA ILE A 260 5.36 -5.27 -6.83
C ILE A 260 5.64 -5.91 -8.20
N ILE A 261 6.91 -6.15 -8.55
CA ILE A 261 7.31 -6.73 -9.85
C ILE A 261 6.65 -8.08 -10.15
N ILE A 262 6.24 -8.81 -9.11
CA ILE A 262 5.50 -10.08 -9.23
C ILE A 262 4.20 -9.93 -10.03
N LEU A 263 3.65 -8.72 -10.12
CA LEU A 263 2.45 -8.42 -10.90
C LEU A 263 2.73 -8.15 -12.39
N LEU A 264 3.99 -7.99 -12.81
CA LEU A 264 4.36 -7.65 -14.19
C LEU A 264 3.73 -8.57 -15.26
N PRO A 265 3.66 -9.91 -15.09
CA PRO A 265 3.05 -10.79 -16.08
C PRO A 265 1.59 -10.46 -16.42
N LEU A 266 0.85 -9.83 -15.50
CA LEU A 266 -0.55 -9.43 -15.74
C LEU A 266 -0.69 -8.28 -16.75
N PHE A 267 0.36 -7.47 -16.92
CA PHE A 267 0.36 -6.29 -17.78
C PHE A 267 1.14 -6.51 -19.08
N PHE A 268 1.94 -7.59 -19.15
CA PHE A 268 2.89 -7.84 -20.21
C PHE A 268 2.28 -7.71 -21.61
N ASN A 269 1.19 -8.45 -21.88
CA ASN A 269 0.51 -8.44 -23.18
C ASN A 269 0.01 -7.05 -23.60
N LYS A 270 -0.32 -6.17 -22.64
CA LYS A 270 -0.76 -4.80 -22.92
C LYS A 270 0.41 -3.88 -23.22
N ILE A 271 1.54 -4.09 -22.54
CA ILE A 271 2.75 -3.32 -22.76
C ILE A 271 3.36 -3.64 -24.13
N ILE A 272 3.43 -4.92 -24.52
CA ILE A 272 4.08 -5.35 -25.77
C ILE A 272 3.22 -5.21 -27.02
N GLN A 273 1.97 -4.75 -26.90
CA GLN A 273 1.03 -4.67 -28.02
C GLN A 273 1.55 -3.76 -29.15
N GLU A 274 2.26 -2.68 -28.80
CA GLU A 274 2.85 -1.74 -29.75
C GLU A 274 4.29 -1.42 -29.34
N ARG A 275 5.21 -1.25 -30.30
CA ARG A 275 6.63 -1.01 -30.00
C ARG A 275 6.86 0.24 -29.15
N GLU A 276 6.09 1.29 -29.38
CA GLU A 276 6.17 2.55 -28.63
C GLU A 276 5.82 2.38 -27.16
N ASN A 277 4.87 1.48 -26.85
CA ASN A 277 4.46 1.19 -25.48
C ASN A 277 5.61 0.55 -24.69
N ILE A 278 6.48 -0.22 -25.35
CA ILE A 278 7.68 -0.79 -24.74
C ILE A 278 8.67 0.31 -24.36
N PHE A 279 8.95 1.25 -25.27
CA PHE A 279 9.86 2.37 -24.98
C PHE A 279 9.35 3.24 -23.84
N LEU A 280 8.06 3.57 -23.83
CA LEU A 280 7.45 4.36 -22.74
C LEU A 280 7.39 3.61 -21.42
N PHE A 281 7.22 2.28 -21.46
CA PHE A 281 7.34 1.44 -20.28
C PHE A 281 8.78 1.44 -19.73
N LEU A 282 9.79 1.32 -20.60
CA LEU A 282 11.19 1.28 -20.18
C LEU A 282 11.73 2.65 -19.76
N ALA A 283 11.19 3.76 -20.27
CA ALA A 283 11.74 5.10 -20.03
C ALA A 283 11.90 5.45 -18.54
N PRO A 284 10.92 5.23 -17.64
CA PRO A 284 11.13 5.45 -16.21
C PRO A 284 12.26 4.62 -15.59
N PHE A 285 12.56 3.41 -16.12
CA PHE A 285 13.64 2.57 -15.59
C PHE A 285 15.04 3.16 -15.85
N LEU A 286 15.16 4.20 -16.67
CA LEU A 286 16.42 4.96 -16.80
C LEU A 286 16.86 5.56 -15.46
N SER A 287 15.94 5.83 -14.52
CA SER A 287 16.32 6.26 -13.18
C SER A 287 17.10 5.19 -12.41
N ILE A 288 16.81 3.90 -12.63
CA ILE A 288 17.60 2.80 -12.05
C ILE A 288 19.01 2.83 -12.61
N VAL A 289 19.14 2.98 -13.94
CA VAL A 289 20.46 3.06 -14.60
C VAL A 289 21.26 4.24 -14.06
N PHE A 290 20.63 5.40 -13.89
CA PHE A 290 21.27 6.59 -13.32
C PHE A 290 21.87 6.33 -11.93
N PHE A 291 21.08 5.84 -10.97
CA PHE A 291 21.57 5.58 -9.62
C PHE A 291 22.55 4.41 -9.55
N PHE A 292 22.37 3.39 -10.40
CA PHE A 292 23.30 2.29 -10.52
C PHE A 292 24.67 2.75 -11.03
N VAL A 293 24.73 3.57 -12.08
CA VAL A 293 25.99 4.11 -12.61
C VAL A 293 26.67 5.03 -11.60
N TRP A 294 25.91 5.79 -10.81
CA TRP A 294 26.46 6.68 -9.80
C TRP A 294 27.21 5.92 -8.70
N ASN A 295 26.64 4.84 -8.16
CA ASN A 295 27.37 3.95 -7.25
C ASN A 295 26.78 2.51 -7.31
N PRO A 296 27.37 1.60 -8.12
CA PRO A 296 26.83 0.25 -8.32
C PRO A 296 26.81 -0.58 -7.04
N GLN A 297 27.86 -0.48 -6.22
CA GLN A 297 28.02 -1.28 -5.01
C GLN A 297 26.95 -0.92 -3.98
N SER A 298 26.79 0.37 -3.69
CA SER A 298 25.79 0.86 -2.75
C SER A 298 24.37 0.61 -3.28
N PHE A 299 24.12 0.74 -4.59
CA PHE A 299 22.82 0.42 -5.18
C PHE A 299 22.45 -1.06 -5.03
N ILE A 300 23.35 -1.99 -5.39
CA ILE A 300 23.12 -3.44 -5.26
C ILE A 300 22.91 -3.82 -3.78
N LYS A 301 23.78 -3.34 -2.88
CA LYS A 301 23.69 -3.61 -1.45
C LYS A 301 22.30 -3.25 -0.90
N ASN A 302 21.78 -2.09 -1.28
CA ASN A 302 20.55 -1.55 -0.74
C ASN A 302 19.27 -2.11 -1.37
N ILE A 303 19.27 -2.42 -2.67
CA ILE A 303 18.09 -2.96 -3.34
C ILE A 303 17.98 -4.48 -3.14
N ILE A 304 19.12 -5.20 -3.25
CA ILE A 304 19.16 -6.66 -3.29
C ILE A 304 19.55 -7.25 -1.93
N THR A 305 20.65 -6.80 -1.35
CA THR A 305 21.30 -7.50 -0.23
C THR A 305 20.68 -7.18 1.13
N ILE A 306 20.20 -5.96 1.33
CA ILE A 306 19.69 -5.52 2.64
C ILE A 306 18.50 -6.32 3.16
N ASN A 307 17.80 -6.91 2.21
CA ASN A 307 16.57 -7.67 2.36
C ASN A 307 16.83 -9.19 2.52
N GLN A 308 18.10 -9.60 2.63
CA GLN A 308 18.47 -11.01 2.76
C GLN A 308 18.39 -11.51 4.22
N PRO A 309 18.12 -12.82 4.42
CA PRO A 309 17.98 -13.50 5.73
C PRO A 309 19.03 -13.17 6.80
N ASN A 310 20.24 -12.78 6.40
CA ASN A 310 21.38 -12.57 7.29
C ASN A 310 21.71 -11.08 7.53
N SER A 311 20.88 -10.14 7.06
CA SER A 311 21.15 -8.71 7.26
C SER A 311 20.91 -8.28 8.71
N LEU A 312 21.68 -7.28 9.20
CA LEU A 312 21.52 -6.75 10.56
C LEU A 312 20.09 -6.26 10.85
N ILE A 313 19.39 -5.78 9.82
CA ILE A 313 18.02 -5.27 9.92
C ILE A 313 17.02 -6.39 10.28
N MET A 314 17.34 -7.65 9.99
CA MET A 314 16.49 -8.78 10.39
C MET A 314 16.57 -9.14 11.87
N LYS A 315 17.59 -8.64 12.57
CA LYS A 315 17.71 -8.82 14.03
C LYS A 315 16.85 -7.84 14.83
N THR A 316 16.08 -7.00 14.14
CA THR A 316 15.34 -5.91 14.76
C THR A 316 13.97 -6.39 15.21
N SER A 317 13.51 -5.81 16.32
CA SER A 317 12.22 -6.18 16.92
C SER A 317 11.04 -6.10 15.93
N PRO A 318 10.91 -5.06 15.07
CA PRO A 318 9.83 -5.02 14.09
C PRO A 318 9.87 -6.20 13.11
N PHE A 319 11.05 -6.54 12.57
CA PHE A 319 11.17 -7.61 11.58
C PHE A 319 10.79 -8.99 12.15
N GLN A 320 11.17 -9.25 13.40
CA GLN A 320 10.79 -10.45 14.13
C GLN A 320 9.30 -10.51 14.48
N MET A 321 8.56 -9.41 14.28
CA MET A 321 7.12 -9.34 14.50
C MET A 321 6.34 -9.25 13.18
N THR A 322 6.96 -9.50 12.02
CA THR A 322 6.23 -9.50 10.74
C THR A 322 5.16 -10.60 10.68
N LEU A 323 4.08 -10.33 9.93
CA LEU A 323 2.93 -11.23 9.82
C LEU A 323 3.04 -12.24 8.68
N THR A 324 4.18 -12.92 8.59
CA THR A 324 4.51 -13.84 7.50
C THR A 324 4.69 -15.27 8.00
N VAL A 325 4.43 -16.26 7.14
CA VAL A 325 4.59 -17.68 7.48
C VAL A 325 6.00 -18.01 7.99
N PRO A 326 7.10 -17.57 7.34
CA PRO A 326 8.44 -17.81 7.87
C PRO A 326 8.63 -17.28 9.29
N ASN A 327 8.17 -16.05 9.55
CA ASN A 327 8.35 -15.43 10.86
C ASN A 327 7.46 -16.07 11.94
N ILE A 328 6.28 -16.57 11.56
CA ILE A 328 5.44 -17.37 12.45
C ILE A 328 6.16 -18.66 12.84
N LEU A 329 6.76 -19.38 11.88
CA LEU A 329 7.55 -20.58 12.17
C LEU A 329 8.76 -20.25 13.06
N PHE A 330 9.38 -19.10 12.84
CA PHE A 330 10.46 -18.61 13.70
C PHE A 330 10.00 -18.41 15.15
N GLN A 331 8.85 -17.74 15.35
CA GLN A 331 8.29 -17.47 16.68
C GLN A 331 7.80 -18.73 17.40
N LEU A 332 7.36 -19.77 16.67
CA LEU A 332 6.85 -21.01 17.27
C LEU A 332 7.94 -22.02 17.60
N PHE A 333 8.97 -22.13 16.76
CA PHE A 333 9.95 -23.22 16.83
C PHE A 333 11.38 -22.76 17.11
N HIS A 334 11.65 -21.46 17.07
CA HIS A 334 12.99 -20.87 17.24
C HIS A 334 14.10 -21.63 16.47
N PRO A 335 13.91 -21.91 15.17
CA PRO A 335 14.89 -22.62 14.37
C PRO A 335 16.19 -21.82 14.24
N SER A 336 17.30 -22.51 13.94
CA SER A 336 18.57 -21.86 13.62
C SER A 336 18.46 -21.00 12.36
N MET A 337 19.39 -20.05 12.20
CA MET A 337 19.41 -19.15 11.03
C MET A 337 19.56 -19.91 9.70
N ASP A 338 20.29 -21.03 9.70
CA ASP A 338 20.44 -21.88 8.51
C ASP A 338 19.10 -22.51 8.11
N ILE A 339 18.34 -23.03 9.09
CA ILE A 339 17.00 -23.58 8.87
C ILE A 339 16.06 -22.49 8.36
N MET A 340 16.16 -21.26 8.89
CA MET A 340 15.36 -20.14 8.43
C MET A 340 15.56 -19.82 6.94
N GLN A 341 16.78 -19.92 6.42
CA GLN A 341 17.05 -19.72 4.99
C GLN A 341 16.28 -20.73 4.13
N TYR A 342 16.28 -22.00 4.51
CA TYR A 342 15.51 -23.02 3.80
C TYR A 342 13.99 -22.77 3.89
N ILE A 343 13.49 -22.34 5.06
CA ILE A 343 12.08 -21.95 5.23
C ILE A 343 11.72 -20.78 4.30
N PHE A 344 12.57 -19.76 4.20
CA PHE A 344 12.34 -18.62 3.31
C PHE A 344 12.32 -19.03 1.84
N ILE A 345 13.27 -19.86 1.39
CA ILE A 345 13.31 -20.38 0.02
C ILE A 345 12.04 -21.19 -0.27
N PHE A 346 11.66 -22.09 0.63
CA PHE A 346 10.45 -22.89 0.50
C PHE A 346 9.20 -22.00 0.38
N CYS A 347 9.04 -21.01 1.26
CA CYS A 347 7.90 -20.09 1.22
C CYS A 347 7.89 -19.27 -0.08
N ALA A 348 9.05 -18.80 -0.56
CA ALA A 348 9.16 -18.11 -1.84
C ALA A 348 8.73 -19.00 -3.02
N LEU A 349 9.12 -20.27 -3.03
CA LEU A 349 8.68 -21.24 -4.04
C LEU A 349 7.17 -21.50 -3.98
N VAL A 350 6.59 -21.60 -2.77
CA VAL A 350 5.14 -21.71 -2.58
C VAL A 350 4.41 -20.46 -3.11
N ALA A 351 4.91 -19.25 -2.81
CA ALA A 351 4.35 -18.00 -3.32
C ALA A 351 4.38 -17.93 -4.84
N LEU A 352 5.51 -18.35 -5.45
CA LEU A 352 5.67 -18.41 -6.90
C LEU A 352 4.70 -19.43 -7.52
N PHE A 353 4.60 -20.63 -6.93
CA PHE A 353 3.67 -21.66 -7.39
C PHE A 353 2.22 -21.17 -7.36
N ILE A 354 1.79 -20.55 -6.27
CA ILE A 354 0.45 -19.94 -6.16
C ILE A 354 0.26 -18.85 -7.21
N THR A 355 1.26 -17.99 -7.42
CA THR A 355 1.22 -16.93 -8.43
C THR A 355 0.99 -17.52 -9.83
N VAL A 356 1.72 -18.56 -10.20
CA VAL A 356 1.54 -19.27 -11.48
C VAL A 356 0.14 -19.85 -11.59
N LEU A 357 -0.37 -20.52 -10.56
CA LEU A 357 -1.75 -21.05 -10.56
C LEU A 357 -2.79 -19.95 -10.78
N VAL A 358 -2.63 -18.79 -10.14
CA VAL A 358 -3.54 -17.65 -10.27
C VAL A 358 -3.44 -17.03 -11.67
N LEU A 359 -2.23 -16.89 -12.22
CA LEU A 359 -2.01 -16.38 -13.57
C LEU A 359 -2.68 -17.27 -14.63
N LEU A 360 -2.53 -18.59 -14.50
CA LEU A 360 -3.10 -19.58 -15.42
C LEU A 360 -4.63 -19.72 -15.29
N SER A 361 -5.22 -19.28 -14.17
CA SER A 361 -6.66 -19.35 -13.98
C SER A 361 -7.41 -18.43 -14.94
N LYS A 362 -8.25 -19.02 -15.79
CA LYS A 362 -9.16 -18.28 -16.69
C LYS A 362 -10.45 -17.80 -16.00
N LYS A 363 -10.77 -18.36 -14.83
CA LYS A 363 -12.01 -18.06 -14.08
C LYS A 363 -11.92 -16.81 -13.20
N VAL A 364 -10.71 -16.33 -12.94
CA VAL A 364 -10.44 -15.23 -12.00
C VAL A 364 -10.22 -13.94 -12.79
N VAL A 365 -10.98 -12.90 -12.47
CA VAL A 365 -10.81 -11.56 -13.07
C VAL A 365 -9.52 -10.90 -12.60
N LEU A 366 -9.01 -9.93 -13.38
CA LEU A 366 -7.70 -9.30 -13.16
C LEU A 366 -7.53 -8.75 -11.73
N GLN A 367 -8.52 -8.02 -11.21
CA GLN A 367 -8.48 -7.43 -9.87
C GLN A 367 -8.25 -8.49 -8.80
N ARG A 368 -8.98 -9.60 -8.89
CA ARG A 368 -8.86 -10.74 -7.98
C ARG A 368 -7.54 -11.47 -8.12
N LYS A 369 -6.97 -11.53 -9.34
CA LYS A 369 -5.60 -12.05 -9.53
C LYS A 369 -4.59 -11.20 -8.76
N ILE A 370 -4.68 -9.87 -8.88
CA ILE A 370 -3.80 -8.95 -8.15
C ILE A 370 -3.92 -9.15 -6.64
N ILE A 371 -5.14 -9.20 -6.11
CA ILE A 371 -5.41 -9.43 -4.68
C ILE A 371 -4.74 -10.73 -4.20
N LEU A 372 -4.95 -11.84 -4.93
CA LEU A 372 -4.38 -13.14 -4.58
C LEU A 372 -2.86 -13.15 -4.63
N ILE A 373 -2.27 -12.63 -5.71
CA ILE A 373 -0.82 -12.63 -5.89
C ILE A 373 -0.16 -11.76 -4.82
N LEU A 374 -0.68 -10.57 -4.55
CA LEU A 374 -0.15 -9.70 -3.49
C LEU A 374 -0.34 -10.35 -2.11
N PHE A 375 -1.53 -10.85 -1.79
CA PHE A 375 -1.79 -11.43 -0.48
C PHE A 375 -0.88 -12.62 -0.20
N PHE A 376 -0.83 -13.62 -1.09
CA PHE A 376 0.01 -14.79 -0.89
C PHE A 376 1.50 -14.46 -1.04
N GLY A 377 1.86 -13.52 -1.92
CA GLY A 377 3.20 -12.97 -2.02
C GLY A 377 3.68 -12.42 -0.67
N TYR A 378 2.88 -11.59 -0.01
CA TYR A 378 3.19 -11.04 1.32
C TYR A 378 3.15 -12.09 2.42
N PHE A 379 2.12 -12.94 2.44
CA PHE A 379 1.95 -13.97 3.46
C PHE A 379 3.13 -14.95 3.52
N PHE A 380 3.73 -15.28 2.38
CA PHE A 380 4.89 -16.16 2.27
C PHE A 380 6.22 -15.41 2.09
N SER A 381 6.21 -14.07 2.06
CA SER A 381 7.44 -13.28 1.97
C SER A 381 8.26 -13.36 3.24
N TYR A 382 9.53 -12.93 3.16
CA TYR A 382 10.40 -12.84 4.32
C TYR A 382 10.00 -11.73 5.30
N HIS A 383 9.32 -10.67 4.82
CA HIS A 383 8.81 -9.59 5.67
C HIS A 383 7.57 -8.95 5.02
N ALA A 384 6.52 -8.78 5.82
CA ALA A 384 5.34 -8.02 5.46
C ALA A 384 4.74 -7.43 6.73
N PHE A 385 4.60 -6.11 6.74
CA PHE A 385 3.97 -5.37 7.82
C PHE A 385 2.54 -4.98 7.43
N PHE A 386 1.89 -4.20 8.29
CA PHE A 386 0.53 -3.70 8.08
C PHE A 386 0.33 -3.05 6.70
N ASN A 387 1.31 -2.26 6.25
CA ASN A 387 1.23 -1.50 5.01
C ASN A 387 1.01 -2.41 3.78
N SER A 388 1.63 -3.60 3.77
CA SER A 388 1.48 -4.59 2.69
C SER A 388 0.05 -5.13 2.64
N TYR A 389 -0.54 -5.45 3.79
CA TYR A 389 -1.93 -5.90 3.87
C TYR A 389 -2.94 -4.77 3.64
N TYR A 390 -2.57 -3.54 3.98
CA TYR A 390 -3.35 -2.36 3.64
C TYR A 390 -3.43 -2.15 2.12
N LEU A 391 -2.36 -2.41 1.36
CA LEU A 391 -2.44 -2.40 -0.10
C LEU A 391 -3.46 -3.44 -0.61
N VAL A 392 -3.43 -4.66 -0.07
CA VAL A 392 -4.41 -5.71 -0.41
C VAL A 392 -5.83 -5.26 -0.10
N LEU A 393 -6.04 -4.57 1.04
CA LEU A 393 -7.33 -3.96 1.39
C LEU A 393 -7.79 -2.97 0.33
N LEU A 394 -6.93 -2.07 -0.15
CA LEU A 394 -7.30 -1.09 -1.18
C LEU A 394 -7.76 -1.79 -2.45
N PHE A 395 -7.08 -2.85 -2.89
CA PHE A 395 -7.53 -3.66 -4.02
C PHE A 395 -8.85 -4.40 -3.76
N LEU A 396 -9.09 -4.89 -2.54
CA LEU A 396 -10.37 -5.49 -2.15
C LEU A 396 -11.52 -4.49 -2.18
N LEU A 397 -11.29 -3.28 -1.64
CA LEU A 397 -12.24 -2.17 -1.74
C LEU A 397 -12.51 -1.84 -3.22
N PHE A 398 -11.47 -1.83 -4.06
CA PHE A 398 -11.60 -1.60 -5.49
C PHE A 398 -12.47 -2.65 -6.19
N ASP A 399 -12.21 -3.94 -5.97
CA ASP A 399 -13.02 -5.04 -6.51
C ASP A 399 -14.49 -4.88 -6.09
N PHE A 400 -14.74 -4.57 -4.82
CA PHE A 400 -16.09 -4.34 -4.29
C PHE A 400 -16.81 -3.15 -4.92
N THR A 401 -16.08 -2.07 -5.22
CA THR A 401 -16.69 -0.87 -5.84
C THR A 401 -17.00 -1.06 -7.31
N LEU A 402 -16.18 -1.82 -8.05
CA LEU A 402 -16.40 -2.06 -9.47
C LEU A 402 -17.31 -3.27 -9.76
N SER A 403 -17.39 -4.26 -8.87
CA SER A 403 -18.25 -5.44 -9.08
C SER A 403 -19.75 -5.12 -9.06
N LYS A 404 -20.13 -3.92 -8.59
CA LYS A 404 -21.50 -3.45 -8.42
C LYS A 404 -22.00 -2.55 -9.54
N GLU A 405 -21.14 -2.26 -10.51
CA GLU A 405 -21.48 -1.49 -11.70
C GLU A 405 -21.49 -2.39 -12.94
#